data_AF-A0AAN9VQG7-F1
#
_entry.id   AF-A0AAN9VQG7-F1
#
_cell.length_a   1.000
_cell.length_b   1.000
_cell.length_c   1.000
_cell.angle_alpha   90.00
_cell.angle_beta   90.00
_cell.angle_gamma   90.00
#
_symmetry.space_group_name_H-M   'P 1'
#
loop_
_entity.id
_entity.type
_entity.pdbx_description
1 polymer ?
#
loop_
_entity_poly.entity_id
_entity_poly.type
_entity_poly.pdbx_seq_one_letter_code
_entity_poly.pdbx_strand_id
1 'polypeptide(L)'
;MPCVIDLDYIHNHPVGNYADVLRFRPVSDETKEKLIFLYDKGYSPVSALKHVKQSLEEENPEKFDQLLADRYHCPDYQFCYRLFMKEFNKQYGPATYADSLEFLNEKIVTDFNQEGKDKCIAMTQGKDYLLVAICTPLMRRAHTLLREAGELVFVDSTGNLEPRTSKVIGCFNL
;
A
#
# COMPACT_ATOMS: atom_id res chain seq x y z
N MET A 1 53.56 -9.38 -3.81
CA MET A 1 53.42 -8.57 -2.58
C MET A 1 51.97 -8.13 -2.49
N PRO A 2 51.22 -8.45 -1.41
CA PRO A 2 49.85 -7.98 -1.25
C PRO A 2 49.85 -6.49 -0.87
N CYS A 3 48.92 -5.72 -1.42
CA CYS A 3 48.64 -4.36 -1.01
C CYS A 3 47.89 -4.41 0.33
N VAL A 4 48.42 -3.74 1.35
CA VAL A 4 47.78 -3.58 2.66
C VAL A 4 47.30 -2.14 2.75
N ILE A 5 46.00 -1.96 2.95
CA ILE A 5 45.38 -0.65 3.14
C ILE A 5 45.08 -0.53 4.64
N ASP A 6 45.70 0.45 5.29
CA ASP A 6 45.40 0.83 6.67
C ASP A 6 44.52 2.09 6.66
N LEU A 7 43.42 2.05 7.40
CA LEU A 7 42.45 3.16 7.47
C LEU A 7 42.40 3.68 8.91
N ASP A 8 42.92 4.89 9.10
CA ASP A 8 42.82 5.61 10.37
C ASP A 8 41.54 6.45 10.41
N TYR A 9 40.61 6.07 11.30
CA TYR A 9 39.32 6.75 11.48
C TYR A 9 39.44 7.94 12.45
N ILE A 10 40.29 8.91 12.11
CA ILE A 10 40.48 10.14 12.89
C ILE A 10 39.60 11.24 12.30
N HIS A 11 38.55 11.61 13.02
CA HIS A 11 37.65 12.70 12.64
C HIS A 11 37.78 13.86 13.62
N ASN A 12 37.77 15.08 13.09
CA ASN A 12 37.74 16.31 13.90
C ASN A 12 36.34 16.69 14.39
N HIS A 13 35.35 15.82 14.18
CA HIS A 13 33.96 15.99 14.57
C HIS A 13 33.35 14.64 14.95
N PRO A 14 32.30 14.62 15.79
CA PRO A 14 31.57 13.39 16.09
C PRO A 14 30.92 12.84 14.82
N VAL A 15 31.16 11.58 14.48
CA VAL A 15 30.56 10.98 13.26
C VAL A 15 29.26 10.22 13.56
N GLY A 16 28.99 9.91 14.84
CA GLY A 16 27.95 8.95 15.23
C GLY A 16 26.54 9.51 15.41
N ASN A 17 26.39 10.80 15.73
CA ASN A 17 25.15 11.37 16.28
C ASN A 17 24.58 12.56 15.46
N TYR A 18 24.97 12.72 14.20
CA TYR A 18 24.40 13.73 13.31
C TYR A 18 23.31 13.14 12.41
N ALA A 19 22.23 13.88 12.22
CA ALA A 19 21.09 13.48 11.38
C ALA A 19 21.50 13.04 9.96
N ASP A 20 22.53 13.68 9.38
CA ASP A 20 23.06 13.33 8.06
C ASP A 20 23.68 11.93 7.98
N VAL A 21 24.15 11.39 9.10
CA VAL A 21 24.67 10.02 9.20
C VAL A 21 23.55 9.05 9.59
N LEU A 22 22.66 9.48 10.49
CA LEU A 22 21.53 8.66 10.96
C LEU A 22 20.58 8.25 9.82
N ARG A 23 20.40 9.11 8.79
CA ARG A 23 19.58 8.78 7.61
C ARG A 23 20.09 7.59 6.78
N PHE A 24 21.35 7.19 6.92
CA PHE A 24 21.94 6.06 6.20
C PHE A 24 22.00 4.79 7.03
N ARG A 25 21.62 4.85 8.31
CA ARG A 25 21.59 3.66 9.16
C ARG A 25 20.66 2.59 8.57
N PRO A 26 20.97 1.31 8.79
CA PRO A 26 20.04 0.24 8.45
C PRO A 26 18.80 0.36 9.34
N VAL A 27 17.64 0.08 8.76
CA VAL A 27 16.38 -0.01 9.51
C VAL A 27 16.46 -1.20 10.47
N SER A 28 16.02 -1.00 11.71
CA SER A 28 16.00 -2.04 12.74
C SER A 28 15.10 -3.22 12.35
N ASP A 29 15.38 -4.39 12.89
CA ASP A 29 14.54 -5.57 12.65
C ASP A 29 13.17 -5.43 13.32
N GLU A 30 13.11 -4.81 14.51
CA GLU A 30 11.84 -4.47 15.18
C GLU A 30 10.93 -3.59 14.30
N THR A 31 11.49 -2.53 13.71
CA THR A 31 10.73 -1.64 12.80
C THR A 31 10.28 -2.40 11.54
N LYS A 32 11.09 -3.32 11.01
CA LYS A 32 10.69 -4.16 9.87
C LYS A 32 9.53 -5.08 10.24
N GLU A 33 9.60 -5.75 11.38
CA GLU A 33 8.54 -6.62 11.88
C GLU A 33 7.22 -5.85 12.08
N LYS A 34 7.29 -4.65 12.69
CA LYS A 34 6.13 -3.73 12.82
C LYS A 34 5.53 -3.41 11.45
N LEU A 35 6.36 -3.10 10.44
CA LEU A 35 5.88 -2.83 9.08
C LEU A 35 5.24 -4.05 8.43
N ILE A 36 5.85 -5.23 8.53
CA ILE A 36 5.32 -6.48 7.96
C ILE A 36 3.95 -6.80 8.56
N PHE A 37 3.82 -6.67 9.89
CA PHE A 37 2.55 -6.87 10.58
C PHE A 37 1.45 -5.91 10.10
N LEU A 38 1.80 -4.65 9.80
CA LEU A 38 0.86 -3.69 9.23
C LEU A 38 0.48 -4.07 7.78
N TYR A 39 1.41 -4.58 6.99
CA TYR A 39 1.12 -5.03 5.63
C TYR A 39 0.20 -6.25 5.59
N ASP A 40 0.38 -7.21 6.50
CA ASP A 40 -0.53 -8.36 6.64
C ASP A 40 -1.95 -7.94 7.02
N LYS A 41 -2.11 -6.78 7.66
CA LYS A 41 -3.42 -6.17 7.95
C LYS A 41 -3.99 -5.34 6.80
N GLY A 42 -3.32 -5.28 5.66
CA GLY A 42 -3.77 -4.55 4.47
C GLY A 42 -3.44 -3.06 4.45
N TYR A 43 -2.53 -2.58 5.30
CA TYR A 43 -2.12 -1.18 5.27
C TYR A 43 -1.20 -0.89 4.07
N SER A 44 -1.41 0.26 3.42
CA SER A 44 -0.50 0.75 2.37
C SER A 44 0.86 1.18 2.96
N PRO A 45 1.94 1.28 2.17
CA PRO A 45 3.23 1.78 2.65
C PRO A 45 3.15 3.17 3.31
N VAL A 46 2.29 4.06 2.80
CA VAL A 46 2.07 5.39 3.36
C VAL A 46 1.38 5.30 4.72
N SER A 47 0.31 4.52 4.79
CA SER A 47 -0.46 4.32 6.03
C SER A 47 0.39 3.64 7.09
N ALA A 48 1.17 2.62 6.73
CA ALA A 48 2.05 1.91 7.64
C ALA A 48 3.15 2.82 8.19
N LEU A 49 3.78 3.65 7.35
CA LEU A 49 4.76 4.64 7.80
C LEU A 49 4.13 5.65 8.78
N LYS A 50 2.90 6.09 8.51
CA LYS A 50 2.17 6.98 9.43
C LYS A 50 1.95 6.31 10.79
N HIS A 51 1.57 5.04 10.81
CA HIS A 51 1.42 4.27 12.05
C HIS A 51 2.74 4.14 12.81
N VAL A 52 3.84 3.84 12.13
CA VAL A 52 5.17 3.77 12.79
C VAL A 52 5.52 5.12 13.43
N LYS A 53 5.27 6.24 12.75
CA LYS A 53 5.50 7.58 13.33
C LYS A 53 4.63 7.83 14.57
N GLN A 54 3.35 7.46 14.52
CA GLN A 54 2.45 7.58 15.66
C GLN A 54 2.93 6.75 16.86
N SER A 55 3.36 5.51 16.62
CA SER A 55 3.92 4.66 17.70
C SER A 55 5.19 5.27 18.30
N LEU A 56 6.07 5.86 17.49
CA LEU A 56 7.27 6.54 18.01
C LEU A 56 6.93 7.77 18.86
N GLU A 57 5.89 8.52 18.48
CA GLU A 57 5.40 9.67 19.24
C GLU A 57 4.80 9.25 20.59
N GLU A 58 4.03 8.17 20.60
CA GLU A 58 3.42 7.59 21.81
C GLU A 58 4.48 6.99 22.76
N GLU A 59 5.45 6.27 22.23
CA GLU A 59 6.49 5.61 23.02
C GLU A 59 7.50 6.61 23.61
N ASN A 60 7.86 7.66 22.87
CA ASN A 60 8.93 8.60 23.24
C ASN A 60 8.65 10.04 22.78
N PRO A 61 7.67 10.74 23.39
CA PRO A 61 7.29 12.09 22.95
C PRO A 61 8.43 13.12 23.08
N GLU A 62 9.27 12.99 24.12
CA GLU A 62 10.38 13.92 24.36
C GLU A 62 11.52 13.80 23.34
N LYS A 63 11.68 12.63 22.72
CA LYS A 63 12.76 12.33 21.76
C LYS A 63 12.25 12.17 20.33
N PHE A 64 10.98 12.48 20.10
CA PHE A 64 10.31 12.22 18.83
C PHE A 64 11.06 12.82 17.63
N ASP A 65 11.50 14.07 17.73
CA ASP A 65 12.25 14.75 16.65
C ASP A 65 13.56 14.04 16.29
N GLN A 66 14.26 13.50 17.29
CA GLN A 66 15.51 12.75 17.08
C GLN A 66 15.24 11.39 16.44
N LEU A 67 14.18 10.71 16.87
CA LEU A 67 13.76 9.41 16.34
C LEU A 67 13.24 9.50 14.90
N LEU A 68 12.62 10.62 14.52
CA LEU A 68 12.20 10.87 13.13
C LEU A 68 13.39 11.04 12.19
N ALA A 69 14.51 11.59 12.67
CA ALA A 69 15.73 11.75 11.89
C ALA A 69 16.57 10.47 11.79
N ASP A 70 16.31 9.48 12.65
CA ASP A 70 17.03 8.21 12.65
C ASP A 70 16.30 7.14 11.83
N ARG A 71 16.92 6.75 10.71
CA ARG A 71 16.40 5.70 9.82
C ARG A 71 16.31 4.34 10.50
N TYR A 72 17.07 4.12 11.58
CA TYR A 72 16.97 2.91 12.38
C TYR A 72 15.55 2.71 12.95
N HIS A 73 14.92 3.80 13.39
CA HIS A 73 13.59 3.81 14.00
C HIS A 73 12.50 4.22 13.01
N CYS A 74 12.70 5.32 12.28
CA CYS A 74 11.75 5.86 11.31
C CYS A 74 12.28 5.63 9.89
N PRO A 75 11.80 4.59 9.18
CA PRO A 75 12.28 4.27 7.85
C PRO A 75 11.84 5.33 6.82
N ASP A 76 12.61 5.44 5.75
CA ASP A 76 12.23 6.25 4.61
C ASP A 76 11.09 5.60 3.81
N TYR A 77 10.28 6.41 3.13
CA TYR A 77 9.16 5.92 2.33
C TYR A 77 9.60 4.89 1.27
N GLN A 78 10.76 5.10 0.64
CA GLN A 78 11.28 4.20 -0.38
C GLN A 78 11.60 2.82 0.21
N PHE A 79 12.09 2.76 1.45
CA PHE A 79 12.28 1.50 2.18
C PHE A 79 10.94 0.82 2.46
N CYS A 80 9.95 1.55 2.99
CA CYS A 80 8.61 1.00 3.22
C CYS A 80 8.03 0.40 1.94
N TYR A 81 8.10 1.14 0.83
CA TYR A 81 7.60 0.68 -0.47
C TYR A 81 8.32 -0.57 -0.97
N ARG A 82 9.66 -0.60 -0.94
CA ARG A 82 10.44 -1.78 -1.36
C ARG A 82 10.15 -3.00 -0.49
N LEU A 83 10.00 -2.81 0.83
CA LEU A 83 9.66 -3.89 1.75
C LEU A 83 8.26 -4.43 1.46
N PHE A 84 7.30 -3.53 1.26
CA PHE A 84 5.93 -3.90 0.89
C PHE A 84 5.90 -4.70 -0.41
N MET A 85 6.54 -4.22 -1.48
CA MET A 85 6.64 -4.96 -2.74
C MET A 85 7.31 -6.33 -2.57
N LYS A 86 8.36 -6.42 -1.74
CA LYS A 86 9.03 -7.69 -1.46
C LYS A 86 8.10 -8.68 -0.76
N GLU A 87 7.36 -8.25 0.27
CA GLU A 87 6.44 -9.14 0.98
C GLU A 87 5.19 -9.45 0.15
N PHE A 88 4.66 -8.46 -0.58
CA PHE A 88 3.52 -8.64 -1.49
C PHE A 88 3.85 -9.64 -2.60
N ASN A 89 5.03 -9.53 -3.23
CA ASN A 89 5.47 -10.48 -4.25
C ASN A 89 5.70 -11.89 -3.69
N LYS A 90 6.00 -12.05 -2.39
CA LYS A 90 6.06 -13.40 -1.78
C LYS A 90 4.67 -14.00 -1.61
N GLN A 91 3.69 -13.20 -1.21
CA GLN A 91 2.33 -13.67 -0.95
C GLN A 91 1.53 -13.89 -2.25
N TYR A 92 1.68 -13.00 -3.22
CA TYR A 92 0.86 -12.96 -4.45
C TYR A 92 1.65 -13.31 -5.72
N GLY A 93 2.95 -13.55 -5.62
CA GLY A 93 3.84 -13.78 -6.77
C GLY A 93 4.19 -12.49 -7.53
N PRO A 94 5.03 -12.56 -8.57
CA PRO A 94 5.14 -11.47 -9.54
C PRO A 94 3.80 -11.34 -10.26
N ALA A 95 2.99 -10.39 -9.81
CA ALA A 95 1.67 -10.15 -10.39
C ALA A 95 1.83 -9.67 -11.84
N THR A 96 1.65 -10.56 -12.81
CA THR A 96 1.37 -10.12 -14.18
C THR A 96 -0.03 -9.49 -14.16
N TYR A 97 -0.22 -8.40 -14.89
CA TYR A 97 -1.54 -7.75 -15.01
C TYR A 97 -2.63 -8.75 -15.42
N ALA A 98 -2.30 -9.73 -16.27
CA ALA A 98 -3.21 -10.81 -16.66
C ALA A 98 -3.63 -11.70 -15.48
N ASP A 99 -2.68 -12.16 -14.66
CA ASP A 99 -2.95 -13.04 -13.51
C ASP A 99 -3.80 -12.31 -12.45
N SER A 100 -3.58 -11.00 -12.29
CA SER A 100 -4.38 -10.16 -11.39
C SER A 100 -5.83 -9.99 -11.88
N LEU A 101 -6.03 -9.90 -13.20
CA LEU A 101 -7.36 -9.81 -13.80
C LEU A 101 -8.15 -11.11 -13.68
N GLU A 102 -7.50 -12.25 -13.91
CA GLU A 102 -8.12 -13.56 -13.74
C GLU A 102 -8.55 -13.76 -12.29
N PHE A 103 -7.68 -13.45 -11.33
CA PHE A 103 -8.01 -13.50 -9.91
C PHE A 103 -9.20 -12.60 -9.53
N LEU A 104 -9.23 -11.37 -10.05
CA LEU A 104 -10.35 -10.45 -9.81
C LEU A 104 -11.67 -11.00 -10.38
N ASN A 105 -11.64 -11.57 -11.58
CA ASN A 105 -12.83 -12.09 -12.23
C ASN A 105 -13.36 -13.35 -11.53
N GLU A 106 -12.47 -14.30 -11.24
CA GLU A 106 -12.85 -15.56 -10.61
C GLU A 106 -13.26 -15.33 -9.16
N LYS A 107 -12.40 -14.71 -8.36
CA LYS A 107 -12.60 -14.68 -6.91
C LYS A 107 -13.51 -13.55 -6.44
N ILE A 108 -13.47 -12.39 -7.09
CA ILE A 108 -14.28 -11.25 -6.62
C ILE A 108 -15.61 -11.23 -7.35
N VAL A 109 -15.62 -11.25 -8.68
CA VAL A 109 -16.88 -11.11 -9.44
C VAL A 109 -17.77 -12.33 -9.26
N THR A 110 -17.20 -13.54 -9.29
CA THR A 110 -18.01 -14.77 -9.22
C THR A 110 -18.55 -15.00 -7.81
N ASP A 111 -17.71 -14.92 -6.78
CA ASP A 111 -18.13 -15.16 -5.39
C ASP A 111 -19.20 -14.15 -4.93
N PHE A 112 -19.02 -12.86 -5.23
CA PHE A 112 -20.02 -11.84 -4.87
C PHE A 112 -21.35 -12.01 -5.60
N ASN A 113 -21.32 -12.38 -6.89
CA ASN A 113 -22.55 -12.60 -7.66
C ASN A 113 -23.27 -13.88 -7.19
N GLN A 114 -22.53 -14.90 -6.76
CA GLN A 114 -23.11 -16.12 -6.17
C GLN A 114 -23.76 -15.84 -4.82
N GLU A 115 -23.09 -15.10 -3.93
CA GLU A 115 -23.64 -14.70 -2.62
C GLU A 115 -24.87 -13.81 -2.77
N GLY A 116 -24.81 -12.85 -3.70
CA GLY A 116 -25.91 -11.93 -3.99
C GLY A 116 -27.11 -12.57 -4.68
N LYS A 117 -26.97 -13.80 -5.23
CA LYS A 117 -27.94 -14.49 -6.10
C LYS A 117 -28.39 -13.66 -7.32
N ASP A 118 -27.65 -12.62 -7.64
CA ASP A 118 -27.96 -11.65 -8.68
C ASP A 118 -26.67 -10.93 -9.11
N LYS A 119 -26.68 -10.35 -10.32
CA LYS A 119 -25.49 -9.69 -10.88
C LYS A 119 -25.25 -8.35 -10.17
N CYS A 120 -24.39 -8.38 -9.17
CA CYS A 120 -24.01 -7.22 -8.36
C CYS A 120 -22.71 -6.59 -8.84
N ILE A 121 -21.81 -7.38 -9.44
CA ILE A 121 -20.52 -6.91 -9.95
C ILE A 121 -20.37 -7.27 -11.43
N ALA A 122 -19.89 -6.31 -12.21
CA ALA A 122 -19.51 -6.52 -13.60
C ALA A 122 -18.12 -5.90 -13.87
N MET A 123 -17.30 -6.60 -14.65
CA MET A 123 -15.97 -6.14 -15.02
C MET A 123 -15.82 -6.08 -16.54
N THR A 124 -15.14 -5.06 -17.05
CA THR A 124 -14.85 -4.88 -18.48
C THR A 124 -13.46 -4.31 -18.65
N GLN A 125 -12.72 -4.86 -19.62
CA GLN A 125 -11.38 -4.42 -19.97
C GLN A 125 -11.42 -3.64 -21.29
N GLY A 126 -10.89 -2.43 -21.29
CA GLY A 126 -10.54 -1.65 -22.48
C GLY A 126 -9.07 -1.82 -22.84
N LYS A 127 -8.58 -1.10 -23.87
CA LYS A 127 -7.17 -1.18 -24.29
C LYS A 127 -6.18 -0.83 -23.18
N ASP A 128 -6.50 0.19 -22.38
CA ASP A 128 -5.60 0.75 -21.36
C ASP A 128 -6.28 0.93 -19.99
N TYR A 129 -7.45 0.31 -19.78
CA TYR A 129 -8.21 0.48 -18.54
C TYR A 129 -9.00 -0.76 -18.17
N LEU A 130 -9.18 -0.94 -16.86
CA LEU A 130 -10.09 -1.89 -16.27
C LEU A 130 -11.25 -1.14 -15.60
N LEU A 131 -12.48 -1.44 -16.01
CA LEU A 131 -13.69 -0.91 -15.40
C LEU A 131 -14.36 -2.00 -14.58
N VAL A 132 -14.53 -1.73 -13.28
CA VAL A 132 -15.28 -2.57 -12.36
C VAL A 132 -16.49 -1.78 -11.88
N ALA A 133 -17.68 -2.29 -12.20
CA ALA A 133 -18.95 -1.74 -11.77
C ALA A 133 -19.50 -2.59 -10.63
N ILE A 134 -19.84 -1.93 -9.52
CA ILE A 134 -20.40 -2.57 -8.32
C ILE A 134 -21.74 -1.92 -8.03
N CYS A 135 -22.81 -2.71 -8.06
CA CYS A 135 -24.15 -2.35 -7.61
C CYS A 135 -24.56 -3.33 -6.50
N THR A 136 -24.42 -2.89 -5.25
CA THR A 136 -24.80 -3.73 -4.10
C THR A 136 -26.32 -3.91 -4.05
N PRO A 137 -26.83 -4.97 -3.40
CA PRO A 137 -28.27 -5.16 -3.21
C PRO A 137 -28.96 -3.96 -2.51
N LEU A 138 -28.23 -3.25 -1.65
CA LEU A 138 -28.72 -2.04 -0.99
C LEU A 138 -28.90 -0.89 -1.98
N MET A 139 -27.95 -0.69 -2.89
CA MET A 139 -28.05 0.33 -3.94
C MET A 139 -29.19 0.02 -4.91
N ARG A 140 -29.31 -1.24 -5.34
CA ARG A 140 -30.41 -1.71 -6.20
C ARG A 140 -31.78 -1.44 -5.56
N ARG A 141 -31.93 -1.71 -4.26
CA ARG A 141 -33.14 -1.37 -3.49
C ARG A 141 -33.42 0.14 -3.48
N ALA A 142 -32.40 0.97 -3.33
CA ALA A 142 -32.56 2.42 -3.39
C ALA A 142 -33.00 2.87 -4.78
N HIS A 143 -32.42 2.31 -5.85
CA HIS A 143 -32.79 2.61 -7.24
C HIS A 143 -34.23 2.21 -7.58
N THR A 144 -34.79 1.19 -6.89
CA THR A 144 -36.20 0.80 -7.06
C THR A 144 -37.17 1.75 -6.39
N LEU A 145 -36.76 2.38 -5.27
CA LEU A 145 -37.60 3.31 -4.51
C LEU A 145 -37.49 4.75 -5.03
N LEU A 146 -36.32 5.14 -5.54
CA LEU A 146 -35.99 6.46 -6.04
C LEU A 146 -35.25 6.32 -7.37
N ARG A 147 -35.92 6.64 -8.48
CA ARG A 147 -35.33 6.51 -9.83
C ARG A 147 -34.09 7.38 -9.98
N GLU A 148 -34.10 8.54 -9.34
CA GLU A 148 -33.03 9.54 -9.32
C GLU A 148 -31.76 8.99 -8.65
N ALA A 149 -31.88 8.01 -7.75
CA ALA A 149 -30.72 7.39 -7.10
C ALA A 149 -29.81 6.65 -8.10
N GLY A 150 -30.38 6.15 -9.21
CA GLY A 150 -29.62 5.50 -10.28
C GLY A 150 -28.90 6.46 -11.22
N GLU A 151 -29.10 7.78 -11.09
CA GLU A 151 -28.42 8.80 -11.90
C GLU A 151 -27.10 9.25 -11.24
N LEU A 152 -26.85 8.88 -9.98
CA LEU A 152 -25.68 9.29 -9.22
C LEU A 152 -24.67 8.15 -9.10
N VAL A 153 -23.46 8.40 -9.60
CA VAL A 153 -22.42 7.38 -9.70
C VAL A 153 -21.17 7.86 -8.97
N PHE A 154 -20.72 7.06 -8.00
CA PHE A 154 -19.43 7.28 -7.34
C PHE A 154 -18.31 6.60 -8.11
N VAL A 155 -17.21 7.33 -8.18
CA VAL A 155 -16.12 7.11 -9.12
C VAL A 155 -14.83 7.20 -8.31
N ASP A 156 -14.12 6.09 -8.14
CA ASP A 156 -12.87 6.09 -7.37
C ASP A 156 -11.74 5.34 -8.07
N SER A 157 -10.71 6.06 -8.48
CA SER A 157 -9.50 5.47 -9.03
C SER A 157 -8.67 4.86 -7.91
N THR A 158 -8.48 3.54 -7.94
CA THR A 158 -7.53 2.85 -7.06
C THR A 158 -6.10 3.21 -7.47
N GLY A 159 -5.64 4.38 -7.03
CA GLY A 159 -4.37 5.01 -7.42
C GLY A 159 -3.11 4.40 -6.82
N ASN A 160 -3.17 3.19 -6.24
CA ASN A 160 -2.06 2.59 -5.50
C ASN A 160 -1.35 1.41 -6.21
N LEU A 161 -1.73 1.05 -7.44
CA LEU A 161 -1.11 -0.09 -8.14
C LEU A 161 -0.14 0.27 -9.28
N GLU A 162 -0.17 1.46 -9.86
CA GLU A 162 0.91 1.97 -10.73
C GLU A 162 0.68 3.45 -11.10
N PRO A 163 1.72 4.27 -11.39
CA PRO A 163 1.54 5.64 -11.89
C PRO A 163 0.90 5.73 -13.29
N ARG A 164 0.57 4.60 -13.91
CA ARG A 164 -0.04 4.53 -15.24
C ARG A 164 -1.37 3.78 -15.15
N THR A 165 -2.41 4.58 -14.94
CA THR A 165 -3.80 4.32 -15.36
C THR A 165 -4.50 3.11 -14.77
N SER A 166 -4.83 3.17 -13.47
CA SER A 166 -5.98 2.44 -12.91
C SER A 166 -7.09 3.42 -12.51
N LYS A 167 -7.94 3.79 -13.47
CA LYS A 167 -9.18 4.53 -13.22
C LYS A 167 -10.32 3.53 -13.05
N VAL A 168 -10.70 3.23 -11.82
CA VAL A 168 -11.86 2.38 -11.51
C VAL A 168 -13.08 3.27 -11.31
N ILE A 169 -14.18 2.99 -12.03
CA ILE A 169 -15.37 3.84 -12.03
C ILE A 169 -16.66 3.03 -12.27
N GLY A 170 -17.60 3.14 -11.33
CA GLY A 170 -19.01 3.40 -11.66
C GLY A 170 -20.04 2.30 -11.37
N CYS A 171 -20.98 2.60 -10.49
CA CYS A 171 -22.24 1.86 -10.33
C CYS A 171 -23.13 2.10 -11.57
N PHE A 172 -23.40 1.04 -12.34
CA PHE A 172 -24.38 1.07 -13.42
C PHE A 172 -25.65 0.35 -12.95
N ASN A 173 -26.81 0.77 -13.46
CA ASN A 173 -28.02 -0.05 -13.43
C ASN A 173 -27.74 -1.34 -14.23
N LEU A 174 -27.36 -2.40 -13.52
CA LEU A 174 -27.24 -3.76 -14.02
C LEU A 174 -28.62 -4.42 -14.15
#